data_AF-A0A6V8NZR7-F1
#
_entry.id   AF-A0A6V8NZR7-F1
#
_cell.length_a   1.000
_cell.length_b   1.000
_cell.length_c   1.000
_cell.angle_alpha   90.00
_cell.angle_beta   90.00
_cell.angle_gamma   90.00
#
_symmetry.space_group_name_H-M   'P 1'
#
loop_
_entity.id
_entity.type
_entity.pdbx_description
1 polymer ?
#
loop_
_entity_poly.entity_id
_entity_poly.type
_entity_poly.pdbx_seq_one_letter_code
_entity_poly.pdbx_strand_id
1 'polypeptide(L)'
;MGSAMEIVRYILDLGAVVVLPIIIILLGLIFGMSFSRAFRSGILVGVGFLGIFLILGLLLDSLGSVAQEMVQNYGLSLEVVDVGWPLAQEMSLALPLVPAIFGAVLILNLVLLVLGR
;
A
#
# COMPACT_ATOMS: atom_id res chain seq x y z
N MET A 1 17.31 21.71 7.43
CA MET A 1 16.01 21.00 7.30
C MET A 1 16.35 19.54 7.08
N GLY A 2 15.85 18.66 7.95
CA GLY A 2 16.54 17.44 8.36
C GLY A 2 16.65 16.36 7.28
N SER A 3 17.85 15.81 7.13
CA SER A 3 18.23 14.76 6.18
C SER A 3 17.31 13.53 6.20
N ALA A 4 16.67 13.25 7.34
CA ALA A 4 15.68 12.17 7.47
C ALA A 4 14.40 12.43 6.64
N MET A 5 13.94 13.67 6.53
CA MET A 5 12.74 14.02 5.76
C MET A 5 13.00 13.92 4.25
N GLU A 6 14.23 14.19 3.80
CA GLU A 6 14.65 14.04 2.40
C GLU A 6 14.72 12.57 1.99
N ILE A 7 15.25 11.69 2.85
CA ILE A 7 15.27 10.24 2.62
C ILE A 7 13.85 9.69 2.54
N VAL A 8 12.97 10.10 3.45
CA VAL A 8 11.56 9.68 3.44
C VAL A 8 10.86 10.15 2.17
N ARG A 9 11.06 11.40 1.73
CA ARG A 9 10.49 11.90 0.46
C ARG A 9 11.00 11.14 -0.75
N TYR A 10 12.31 10.90 -0.83
CA TYR A 10 12.90 10.08 -1.89
C TYR A 10 12.27 8.68 -1.98
N ILE A 11 12.01 8.06 -0.83
CA ILE A 11 11.34 6.74 -0.79
C ILE A 11 9.89 6.83 -1.23
N LEU A 12 9.16 7.87 -0.85
CA LEU A 12 7.76 8.09 -1.26
C LEU A 12 7.63 8.39 -2.76
N ASP A 13 8.57 9.14 -3.33
CA ASP A 13 8.58 9.50 -4.76
C ASP A 13 8.84 8.30 -5.69
N LEU A 14 9.39 7.20 -5.17
CA LEU A 14 9.58 5.94 -5.91
C LEU A 14 8.27 5.17 -6.15
N GLY A 15 7.16 5.58 -5.51
CA GLY A 15 5.84 4.96 -5.65
C GLY A 15 5.63 3.74 -4.74
N ALA A 16 4.36 3.43 -4.44
CA ALA A 16 4.00 2.40 -3.47
C ALA A 16 4.49 1.00 -3.86
N VAL A 17 4.58 0.72 -5.17
CA VAL A 17 5.15 -0.51 -5.73
C VAL A 17 6.59 -0.76 -5.27
N VAL A 18 7.38 0.29 -4.99
CA VAL A 18 8.77 0.18 -4.53
C VAL A 18 8.86 0.28 -3.00
N VAL A 19 8.01 1.10 -2.37
CA VAL A 19 7.96 1.28 -0.92
C VAL A 19 7.60 -0.03 -0.21
N LEU A 20 6.61 -0.76 -0.71
CA LEU A 20 6.10 -1.96 -0.04
C LEU A 20 7.15 -3.11 0.04
N PRO A 21 7.88 -3.48 -1.03
CA PRO A 21 9.00 -4.41 -0.94
C PRO A 21 10.06 -4.01 0.09
N ILE A 22 10.40 -2.72 0.17
CA ILE A 22 11.39 -2.20 1.13
C ILE A 22 10.91 -2.44 2.56
N ILE A 23 9.64 -2.13 2.86
CA ILE A 23 9.04 -2.38 4.18
C ILE A 23 9.11 -3.87 4.53
N ILE A 24 8.75 -4.76 3.60
CA ILE A 24 8.80 -6.21 3.84
C ILE A 24 10.23 -6.71 4.10
N ILE A 25 11.23 -6.19 3.36
CA ILE A 25 12.64 -6.53 3.59
C ILE A 25 13.06 -6.08 4.99
N LEU A 26 12.73 -4.86 5.39
CA LEU A 26 13.08 -4.30 6.70
C LEU A 26 12.41 -5.07 7.83
N LEU A 27 11.12 -5.38 7.73
CA LEU A 27 10.40 -6.20 8.70
C LEU A 27 11.02 -7.60 8.80
N GLY A 28 11.34 -8.22 7.66
CA GLY A 28 12.02 -9.51 7.61
C GLY A 28 13.36 -9.50 8.36
N LEU A 29 14.15 -8.44 8.21
CA LEU A 29 15.42 -8.27 8.94
C LEU A 29 15.19 -8.06 10.44
N ILE A 30 14.22 -7.22 10.83
CA ILE A 30 13.89 -6.94 12.23
C ILE A 30 13.45 -8.22 12.95
N PHE A 31 12.70 -9.10 12.27
CA PHE A 31 12.27 -10.38 12.82
C PHE A 31 13.32 -11.50 12.70
N GLY A 32 14.57 -11.18 12.35
CA GLY A 32 15.69 -12.13 12.38
C GLY A 32 15.83 -13.01 11.14
N MET A 33 15.21 -12.66 10.00
CA MET A 33 15.51 -13.34 8.74
C MET A 33 16.90 -12.95 8.23
N SER A 34 17.57 -13.91 7.57
CA SER A 34 18.82 -13.60 6.86
C SER A 34 18.55 -12.69 5.67
N PHE A 35 19.48 -11.78 5.37
CA PHE A 35 19.33 -10.79 4.29
C PHE A 35 18.89 -11.41 2.96
N SER A 36 19.50 -12.53 2.56
CA SER A 36 19.12 -13.25 1.33
C SER A 36 17.65 -13.69 1.32
N ARG A 37 17.11 -14.14 2.47
CA ARG A 37 15.70 -14.52 2.60
C ARG A 37 14.79 -13.29 2.62
N ALA A 38 15.17 -12.24 3.35
CA ALA A 38 14.41 -10.99 3.43
C ALA A 38 14.28 -10.33 2.05
N PHE A 39 15.39 -10.22 1.32
CA PHE A 39 15.43 -9.66 -0.02
C PHE A 39 14.56 -10.45 -1.01
N ARG A 40 14.68 -11.79 -1.03
CA ARG A 40 13.82 -12.64 -1.89
C ARG A 40 12.34 -12.50 -1.54
N SER A 41 12.01 -12.46 -0.25
CA SER A 41 10.63 -12.28 0.21
C SER A 41 10.06 -10.94 -0.21
N GLY A 42 10.83 -9.85 -0.05
CA GLY A 42 10.40 -8.53 -0.49
C GLY A 42 10.13 -8.45 -1.99
N ILE A 43 11.01 -9.01 -2.81
CA ILE A 43 10.81 -9.07 -4.27
C ILE A 43 9.59 -9.92 -4.62
N LEU A 44 9.42 -11.09 -4.01
CA LEU A 44 8.29 -11.97 -4.29
C LEU A 44 6.96 -11.28 -3.99
N VAL A 45 6.89 -10.57 -2.86
CA VAL A 45 5.72 -9.77 -2.50
C VAL A 45 5.51 -8.64 -3.50
N GLY A 46 6.57 -7.90 -3.87
CA GLY A 46 6.49 -6.83 -4.86
C GLY A 46 5.95 -7.27 -6.21
N VAL A 47 6.43 -8.40 -6.74
CA VAL A 47 5.93 -8.99 -8.00
C VAL A 47 4.47 -9.43 -7.85
N GLY A 48 4.08 -9.98 -6.71
CA GLY A 48 2.70 -10.35 -6.42
C GLY A 48 1.75 -9.15 -6.45
N PHE A 49 2.12 -8.05 -5.79
CA PHE A 49 1.32 -6.82 -5.79
C PHE A 49 1.24 -6.19 -7.19
N LEU A 50 2.33 -6.18 -7.95
CA LEU A 50 2.32 -5.72 -9.33
C LEU A 50 1.31 -6.50 -10.18
N GLY A 51 1.27 -7.83 -10.04
CA GLY A 51 0.29 -8.68 -10.73
C GLY A 51 -1.15 -8.35 -10.35
N ILE A 52 -1.42 -8.10 -9.06
CA ILE A 52 -2.75 -7.70 -8.58
C ILE A 52 -3.18 -6.37 -9.21
N PHE A 53 -2.31 -5.36 -9.20
CA PHE A 53 -2.63 -4.04 -9.77
C PHE A 53 -2.84 -4.08 -11.28
N LEU A 54 -2.08 -4.91 -12.00
CA LEU A 54 -2.32 -5.14 -13.43
C LEU A 54 -3.71 -5.71 -13.68
N ILE A 55 -4.10 -6.76 -12.94
CA ILE A 55 -5.42 -7.39 -13.11
C ILE A 55 -6.54 -6.43 -12.69
N LEU A 56 -6.37 -5.70 -11.58
CA LEU A 56 -7.34 -4.70 -11.13
C LEU A 56 -7.53 -3.58 -12.16
N GLY A 57 -6.44 -3.07 -12.75
CA GLY A 57 -6.52 -2.09 -13.83
C GLY A 57 -7.32 -2.61 -15.02
N LEU A 58 -7.03 -3.84 -15.48
CA LEU A 58 -7.79 -4.47 -16.57
C LEU A 58 -9.27 -4.66 -16.22
N LEU A 59 -9.59 -5.03 -14.99
CA LEU A 59 -10.97 -5.16 -14.52
C LEU A 59 -11.69 -3.80 -14.49
N LEU A 60 -11.03 -2.75 -14.00
CA LEU A 60 -11.63 -1.41 -13.95
C LEU A 60 -11.81 -0.81 -15.35
N ASP A 61 -10.89 -1.05 -16.27
CA ASP A 61 -11.01 -0.58 -17.65
C ASP A 61 -12.16 -1.28 -18.39
N SER A 62 -12.35 -2.59 -18.14
CA SER A 62 -13.39 -3.39 -18.80
C SER A 62 -14.77 -3.29 -18.15
N LEU A 63 -14.84 -3.20 -16.83
CA LEU A 63 -16.09 -3.21 -16.06
C LEU A 63 -16.51 -1.81 -15.58
N GLY A 64 -15.59 -0.86 -15.45
CA GLY A 64 -15.88 0.48 -14.94
C GLY A 64 -16.80 1.29 -15.87
N SER A 65 -16.55 1.22 -17.17
CA SER A 65 -17.40 1.83 -18.21
C SER A 65 -18.80 1.21 -18.22
N VAL A 66 -18.89 -0.11 -18.14
CA VAL A 66 -20.16 -0.86 -18.07
C VAL A 66 -20.93 -0.52 -16.78
N ALA A 67 -20.24 -0.37 -15.66
CA ALA A 67 -20.85 0.02 -14.39
C ALA A 67 -21.43 1.44 -14.46
N GLN A 68 -20.75 2.39 -15.11
CA GLN A 68 -21.25 3.75 -15.31
C GLN A 68 -22.46 3.79 -16.25
N GLU A 69 -22.47 2.98 -17.31
CA GLU A 69 -23.65 2.83 -18.17
C GLU A 69 -24.84 2.22 -17.41
N MET A 70 -24.59 1.25 -16.51
CA MET A 70 -25.64 0.70 -15.64
C MET A 70 -26.24 1.79 -14.75
N VAL A 71 -25.42 2.64 -14.13
CA VAL A 71 -25.88 3.76 -13.28
C VAL A 71 -26.81 4.70 -14.07
N GLN A 72 -26.43 5.04 -15.32
CA GLN A 72 -27.26 5.87 -16.19
C GLN A 72 -28.58 5.18 -16.58
N ASN A 73 -28.54 3.90 -16.96
CA ASN A 73 -29.72 3.15 -17.38
C ASN A 73 -30.74 2.94 -16.25
N TYR A 74 -30.27 2.79 -15.02
CA TYR A 74 -31.13 2.65 -13.83
C TYR A 74 -31.53 3.99 -13.21
N GLY A 75 -31.08 5.13 -13.79
CA GLY A 75 -31.38 6.47 -13.27
C GLY A 75 -30.80 6.73 -11.87
N LEU A 76 -29.72 6.03 -11.51
CA LEU A 76 -29.04 6.20 -10.24
C LEU A 76 -28.04 7.36 -10.33
N SER A 77 -27.80 8.04 -9.22
CA SER A 77 -26.79 9.11 -9.12
C SER A 77 -25.57 8.61 -8.31
N LEU A 78 -24.80 7.68 -8.89
CA LEU A 78 -23.53 7.24 -8.31
C LEU A 78 -22.36 7.93 -9.04
N GLU A 79 -21.56 8.68 -8.28
CA GLU A 79 -20.46 9.51 -8.82
C GLU A 79 -19.11 8.78 -8.85
N VAL A 80 -18.94 7.74 -8.04
CA VAL A 80 -17.65 7.09 -7.81
C VAL A 80 -17.74 5.58 -8.00
N VAL A 81 -16.78 5.03 -8.75
CA VAL A 81 -16.58 3.59 -8.88
C VAL A 81 -15.61 3.13 -7.80
N ASP A 82 -15.99 2.10 -7.03
CA ASP A 82 -15.10 1.50 -6.03
C ASP A 82 -13.97 0.73 -6.74
N VAL A 83 -12.76 1.23 -6.58
CA VAL A 83 -11.53 0.65 -7.16
C VAL A 83 -10.96 -0.49 -6.32
N GLY A 84 -11.56 -0.77 -5.16
CA GLY A 84 -11.12 -1.75 -4.21
C GLY A 84 -10.00 -1.26 -3.28
N TRP A 85 -9.89 -1.94 -2.15
CA TRP A 85 -8.92 -1.61 -1.09
C TRP A 85 -7.45 -1.66 -1.53
N PRO A 86 -6.96 -2.54 -2.43
CA PRO A 86 -5.54 -2.59 -2.76
C PRO A 86 -5.05 -1.33 -3.46
N LEU A 87 -5.84 -0.80 -4.41
CA LEU A 87 -5.54 0.43 -5.13
C LEU A 87 -5.63 1.64 -4.21
N ALA A 88 -6.67 1.70 -3.37
CA ALA A 88 -6.81 2.74 -2.35
C ALA A 88 -5.61 2.75 -1.37
N GLN A 89 -5.09 1.57 -1.01
CA GLN A 89 -3.92 1.46 -0.14
C GLN A 89 -2.66 2.03 -0.81
N GLU A 90 -2.39 1.71 -2.08
CA GLU A 90 -1.27 2.30 -2.83
C GLU A 90 -1.35 3.83 -2.87
N MET A 91 -2.52 4.38 -3.19
CA MET A 91 -2.74 5.83 -3.20
C MET A 91 -2.52 6.45 -1.82
N SER A 92 -2.99 5.77 -0.76
CA SER A 92 -2.82 6.24 0.60
C SER A 92 -1.35 6.27 1.02
N LEU A 93 -0.51 5.31 0.58
CA LEU A 93 0.91 5.23 0.92
C LEU A 93 1.74 6.37 0.33
N ALA A 94 1.26 7.07 -0.69
CA ALA A 94 1.91 8.26 -1.24
C ALA A 94 1.75 9.51 -0.35
N LEU A 95 0.87 9.47 0.66
CA LEU A 95 0.65 10.61 1.56
C LEU A 95 1.87 10.83 2.48
N PRO A 96 2.38 12.07 2.60
CA PRO A 96 3.54 12.38 3.46
C PRO A 96 3.35 12.04 4.95
N LEU A 97 2.10 11.93 5.40
CA LEU A 97 1.74 11.64 6.80
C LEU A 97 1.82 10.13 7.13
N VAL A 98 1.84 9.26 6.13
CA VAL A 98 1.76 7.80 6.29
C VAL A 98 2.85 7.24 7.20
N PRO A 99 4.15 7.61 7.07
CA PRO A 99 5.17 7.07 7.96
C PRO A 99 4.91 7.38 9.43
N ALA A 100 4.37 8.57 9.72
CA ALA A 100 4.01 8.97 11.08
C ALA A 100 2.82 8.16 11.61
N ILE A 101 1.81 7.89 10.77
CA ILE A 101 0.66 7.03 11.13
C ILE A 101 1.13 5.60 11.39
N PHE A 102 1.94 5.01 10.49
CA PHE A 102 2.49 3.67 10.68
C PHE A 102 3.28 3.55 11.99
N GLY A 103 4.13 4.53 12.28
CA GLY A 103 4.86 4.62 13.54
C GLY A 103 3.93 4.69 14.75
N ALA A 104 2.92 5.57 14.71
CA ALA A 104 1.94 5.71 15.78
C ALA A 104 1.13 4.42 16.01
N VAL A 105 0.72 3.74 14.93
CA VAL A 105 -0.02 2.47 15.00
C VAL A 105 0.85 1.37 15.59
N LEU A 106 2.13 1.26 15.19
CA LEU A 106 3.06 0.28 15.76
C LEU A 106 3.30 0.54 17.26
N ILE A 107 3.54 1.80 17.64
CA ILE A 107 3.74 2.19 19.04
C ILE A 107 2.48 1.88 19.85
N LEU A 108 1.31 2.26 19.34
CA LEU A 108 0.04 1.97 20.00
C LEU A 108 -0.15 0.46 20.18
N ASN A 109 0.13 -0.35 19.16
CA ASN A 109 0.07 -1.81 19.27
C ASN A 109 1.02 -2.35 20.35
N LEU A 110 2.26 -1.88 20.39
CA LEU A 110 3.22 -2.23 21.44
C LEU A 110 2.72 -1.84 22.84
N VAL A 111 2.18 -0.63 22.98
CA VAL A 111 1.60 -0.15 24.25
C VAL A 111 0.43 -1.03 24.66
N LEU A 112 -0.48 -1.36 23.74
CA LEU A 112 -1.61 -2.24 23.98
C LEU A 112 -1.15 -3.65 24.38
N LEU A 113 -0.06 -4.16 23.83
CA LEU A 113 0.51 -5.47 24.14
C LEU A 113 1.26 -5.51 25.48
N VAL A 114 1.69 -4.35 25.99
CA VAL A 114 2.33 -4.22 27.31
C VAL A 114 1.31 -3.95 28.42
N LEU A 115 0.30 -3.10 28.14
CA LEU A 115 -0.83 -2.87 29.06
C LEU A 115 -1.74 -4.10 29.13
N GLY A 116 -2.05 -4.65 27.96
CA GLY A 116 -2.70 -5.93 27.79
C GLY A 116 -1.68 -7.03 27.99
N ARG A 117 -1.53 -7.46 29.25
CA ARG A 117 -1.50 -8.91 29.45
C ARG A 117 -2.75 -9.52 28.84
#